data_AF-A0A399ZQP1-F1
#
_entry.id   AF-A0A399ZQP1-F1
#
_cell.length_a   1.000
_cell.length_b   1.000
_cell.length_c   1.000
_cell.angle_alpha   90.00
_cell.angle_beta   90.00
_cell.angle_gamma   90.00
#
_symmetry.space_group_name_H-M   'P 1'
#
loop_
_entity.id
_entity.type
_entity.pdbx_description
1 polymer ?
#
loop_
_entity_poly.entity_id
_entity_poly.type
_entity_poly.pdbx_seq_one_letter_code
_entity_poly.pdbx_strand_id
1 'polypeptide(L)' 'MDRDILVKILSVLLLSVGPILLGISTFYARDFYWKITSATDLMKGKESKRTKLWDFWQFIGGVFLIGFGVVMFFVIVFS' A
#
# COMPACT_ATOMS: atom_id res chain seq x y z
N MET A 1 -21.24 7.51 22.34
CA MET A 1 -20.62 6.54 21.43
C MET A 1 -19.51 5.86 22.21
N ASP A 2 -19.56 4.54 22.38
CA ASP A 2 -18.59 3.84 23.21
C ASP A 2 -17.19 3.89 22.62
N ARG A 3 -16.20 4.05 23.50
CA ARG A 3 -14.77 4.08 23.13
C ARG A 3 -14.39 2.82 22.34
N ASP A 4 -14.95 1.67 22.72
CA ASP A 4 -14.64 0.38 22.10
C ASP A 4 -15.12 0.30 20.64
N ILE A 5 -16.27 0.92 20.35
CA ILE A 5 -16.80 1.03 18.98
C ILE A 5 -15.92 1.96 18.15
N LEU A 6 -15.51 3.10 18.71
CA LEU A 6 -14.59 4.03 18.04
C LEU A 6 -13.26 3.35 17.69
N VAL A 7 -12.69 2.59 18.64
CA VAL A 7 -11.42 1.88 18.43
C VAL A 7 -11.56 0.84 17.32
N LYS A 8 -12.63 0.02 17.33
CA LYS A 8 -12.87 -0.97 16.26
C LYS A 8 -12.97 -0.33 14.88
N ILE A 9 -13.70 0.79 14.77
CA ILE A 9 -13.83 1.53 13.49
C ILE A 9 -12.46 2.04 13.03
N LEU A 10 -11.68 2.66 13.92
CA LEU A 10 -10.35 3.16 13.59
C LEU A 10 -9.40 2.02 13.17
N SER A 11 -9.46 0.87 13.84
CA SER A 11 -8.66 -0.31 13.48
C SER A 11 -9.00 -0.84 12.10
N VAL A 12 -10.29 -0.92 11.72
CA VAL A 12 -10.70 -1.32 10.36
C VAL A 12 -10.19 -0.32 9.32
N LEU A 13 -10.31 0.98 9.58
CA LEU A 13 -9.85 2.01 8.65
C LEU A 13 -8.34 1.96 8.44
N LEU A 14 -7.56 1.86 9.52
CA LEU A 14 -6.09 1.93 9.46
C LEU A 14 -5.44 0.62 9.02
N LEU A 15 -5.95 -0.52 9.46
CA LEU A 15 -5.30 -1.82 9.26
C LEU A 15 -5.91 -2.64 8.11
N SER A 16 -7.10 -2.27 7.62
CA SER A 16 -7.75 -2.97 6.52
C SER A 16 -7.92 -2.06 5.30
N VAL A 17 -8.70 -0.99 5.44
CA VAL A 17 -9.02 -0.10 4.32
C VAL A 17 -7.78 0.62 3.80
N GLY A 18 -6.95 1.16 4.69
CA GLY A 18 -5.70 1.82 4.32
C GLY A 18 -4.78 0.95 3.45
N PRO A 19 -4.39 -0.26 3.90
CA PRO A 19 -3.57 -1.17 3.12
C PRO A 19 -4.20 -1.59 1.78
N ILE A 20 -5.52 -1.80 1.73
CA ILE A 20 -6.21 -2.11 0.46
C ILE A 20 -6.08 -0.94 -0.52
N LEU A 21 -6.35 0.29 -0.07
CA LEU A 21 -6.26 1.47 -0.92
C LEU A 21 -4.82 1.73 -1.37
N LEU A 22 -3.83 1.55 -0.50
CA LEU A 22 -2.41 1.62 -0.84
C LEU A 22 -2.01 0.53 -1.83
N GLY A 23 -2.53 -0.69 -1.65
CA GLY A 23 -2.30 -1.77 -2.59
C GLY A 23 -2.87 -1.44 -3.97
N ILE A 24 -4.11 -0.95 -4.04
CA ILE A 24 -4.75 -0.49 -5.30
C ILE A 24 -3.94 0.65 -5.94
N SER A 25 -3.46 1.61 -5.16
CA SER A 25 -2.70 2.75 -5.71
C SER A 25 -1.40 2.31 -6.38
N THR A 26 -0.75 1.22 -5.96
CA THR A 26 0.43 0.70 -6.67
C THR A 26 0.14 0.26 -8.10
N PHE A 27 -1.11 -0.10 -8.43
CA PHE A 27 -1.50 -0.46 -9.80
C PHE A 27 -1.78 0.77 -10.66
N TYR A 28 -2.51 1.76 -10.11
CA TYR A 28 -2.97 2.95 -10.86
C TYR A 28 -1.97 4.11 -10.84
N ALA A 29 -1.26 4.31 -9.73
CA ALA A 29 -0.30 5.40 -9.54
C ALA A 29 1.15 4.95 -9.77
N ARG A 30 1.36 3.84 -10.49
CA ARG A 30 2.70 3.25 -10.72
C ARG A 30 3.68 4.24 -11.35
N ASP A 31 3.24 5.00 -12.34
CA ASP A 31 4.08 6.00 -13.01
C ASP A 31 4.41 7.17 -12.08
N PHE A 32 3.50 7.52 -11.16
CA PHE A 32 3.75 8.53 -10.15
C PHE A 32 4.81 8.05 -9.14
N TYR A 33 4.71 6.80 -8.67
CA TYR A 33 5.75 6.19 -7.82
C TYR A 33 7.10 6.11 -8.53
N TRP A 34 7.11 5.80 -9.82
CA TRP A 34 8.34 5.80 -10.62
C TRP A 34 8.95 7.20 -10.68
N LYS A 35 8.15 8.25 -10.94
CA LYS A 35 8.61 9.64 -10.94
C LYS A 35 9.24 10.02 -9.59
N ILE A 36 8.60 9.70 -8.47
CA ILE A 36 9.16 9.95 -7.13
C ILE A 36 10.48 9.21 -6.93
N THR A 37 10.53 7.93 -7.32
CA THR A 37 11.73 7.09 -7.19
C THR A 37 12.89 7.68 -8.01
N SER A 38 12.62 8.00 -9.28
CA SER A 38 13.61 8.59 -10.18
C SER A 38 14.10 9.97 -9.72
N ALA A 39 13.22 10.81 -9.17
CA ALA A 39 13.60 12.11 -8.61
C ALA A 39 14.48 11.94 -7.37
N THR A 40 14.17 10.97 -6.51
CA THR A 40 14.95 10.64 -5.32
C THR A 40 16.33 10.09 -5.68
N ASP A 41 16.42 9.25 -6.70
CA ASP A 41 17.68 8.70 -7.18
C ASP A 41 18.54 9.78 -7.86
N LEU A 42 17.91 10.69 -8.60
CA LEU A 42 18.59 11.85 -9.19
C LEU A 42 19.20 12.75 -8.11
N MET A 43 18.49 13.01 -7.01
CA MET A 43 19.02 13.74 -5.85
C MET A 43 20.22 13.04 -5.19
N LYS A 44 20.32 11.71 -5.36
CA LYS A 44 21.45 10.90 -4.88
C LYS A 44 22.56 10.74 -5.92
N GLY A 45 22.47 11.43 -7.07
CA GLY A 45 23.43 11.34 -8.16
C GLY A 45 23.42 9.99 -8.90
N LYS A 46 22.34 9.22 -8.78
CA LYS A 46 22.19 7.92 -9.45
C LYS A 46 21.26 8.03 -10.65
N GLU A 47 21.68 7.49 -11.79
CA GLU A 47 20.75 7.27 -12.90
C GLU A 47 19.84 6.08 -12.59
N SER A 48 18.53 6.32 -12.56
CA SER A 48 17.53 5.30 -12.32
C SER A 48 16.84 4.90 -13.63
N LYS A 49 16.94 3.62 -13.98
CA LYS A 49 16.21 3.04 -15.13
C LYS A 49 15.08 2.17 -14.62
N ARG A 50 13.88 2.37 -15.18
CA ARG A 50 12.72 1.53 -14.84
C ARG A 50 13.00 0.12 -15.32
N THR A 51 13.12 -0.82 -14.39
CA THR A 51 13.37 -2.22 -14.72
C THR A 51 12.08 -3.03 -14.61
N LYS A 52 12.00 -4.11 -15.40
CA LYS A 52 10.91 -5.09 -15.26
C LYS A 52 10.85 -5.67 -13.84
N LEU A 53 11.99 -5.76 -13.16
CA LEU A 53 12.07 -6.20 -11.77
C LEU A 53 11.37 -5.22 -10.83
N TRP A 54 11.55 -3.91 -11.01
CA TRP A 54 10.85 -2.90 -10.22
C TRP A 54 9.33 -2.98 -10.42
N ASP A 55 8.88 -3.11 -11.67
CA ASP A 55 7.45 -3.28 -11.98
C ASP A 55 6.87 -4.56 -11.35
N PHE A 56 7.64 -5.65 -11.36
CA PHE A 56 7.25 -6.91 -10.73
C PHE A 56 7.13 -6.79 -9.21
N TRP A 57 8.08 -6.11 -8.55
CA TRP A 57 8.02 -5.87 -7.11
C TRP A 57 6.86 -4.95 -6.71
N GLN A 58 6.56 -3.92 -7.50
CA GLN A 58 5.39 -3.07 -7.27
C GLN A 58 4.09 -3.87 -7.41
N PHE A 59 4.02 -4.75 -8.42
CA PHE A 59 2.87 -5.63 -8.60
C PHE A 59 2.68 -6.58 -7.42
N ILE A 60 3.73 -7.30 -7.02
CA ILE A 60 3.69 -8.21 -5.86
C ILE A 60 3.35 -7.46 -4.58
N GLY A 61 3.98 -6.31 -4.34
CA GLY A 61 3.72 -5.48 -3.17
C GLY A 61 2.27 -5.02 -3.10
N GLY A 62 1.69 -4.62 -4.24
CA GLY A 62 0.28 -4.28 -4.37
C GLY A 62 -0.64 -5.44 -4.02
N VAL A 63 -0.40 -6.62 -4.61
CA VAL A 63 -1.19 -7.83 -4.32
C VAL A 63 -1.09 -8.22 -2.83
N PHE A 64 0.12 -8.16 -2.26
CA PHE A 64 0.34 -8.49 -0.86
C PHE A 64 -0.38 -7.52 0.09
N LEU A 65 -0.33 -6.21 -0.19
CA LEU A 65 -1.04 -5.20 0.61
C LEU A 65 -2.56 -5.37 0.56
N ILE A 66 -3.12 -5.66 -0.60
CA ILE A 66 -4.55 -5.96 -0.75
C ILE A 66 -4.89 -7.22 0.04
N GLY A 67 -4.13 -8.31 -0.14
CA GLY A 67 -4.34 -9.56 0.58
C GLY A 67 -4.27 -9.39 2.10
N PHE A 68 -3.25 -8.67 2.59
CA PHE A 68 -3.09 -8.35 4.00
C PHE A 68 -4.28 -7.57 4.56
N GLY A 69 -4.70 -6.50 3.87
CA GLY A 69 -5.83 -5.70 4.32
C GLY A 69 -7.15 -6.48 4.34
N VAL A 70 -7.35 -7.41 3.39
CA VAL A 70 -8.51 -8.32 3.41
C VAL A 70 -8.43 -9.26 4.61
N VAL A 71 -7.28 -9.90 4.88
CA VAL A 71 -7.12 -10.78 6.05
C VAL A 71 -7.37 -10.02 7.35
N MET A 72 -6.81 -8.82 7.51
CA MET A 72 -7.01 -7.99 8.69
C MET A 72 -8.46 -7.56 8.87
N PHE A 73 -9.19 -7.31 7.78
CA PHE A 73 -10.62 -7.03 7.85
C PHE A 73 -11.38 -8.17 8.54
N PHE A 74 -11.13 -9.42 8.10
CA PHE A 74 -11.75 -10.58 8.71
C PHE A 74 -11.31 -10.77 10.18
N VAL A 75 -10.04 -10.57 10.49
CA VAL A 75 -9.56 -10.70 11.88
C VAL A 75 -10.28 -9.70 12.81
N ILE A 76 -10.43 -8.44 12.40
CA ILE A 76 -10.97 -7.37 13.26
C ILE A 76 -12.50 -7.46 13.37
N VAL A 77 -13.19 -7.78 12.27
CA VAL A 77 -14.66 -7.86 12.26
C VAL A 77 -15.16 -9.07 13.04
N PHE A 78 -14.42 -10.18 13.00
CA PHE A 78 -14.83 -11.43 13.64
C PHE A 78 -14.17 -11.67 15.02
N SER A 79 -13.37 -10.72 15.53
CA SER A 79 -12.90 -10.69 16.93
C SER A 79 -13.80 -9.85 17.84
#